data_AF-A0A8J9SE23-F1
#
_entry.id   AF-A0A8J9SE23-F1
#
_cell.length_a   1.000
_cell.length_b   1.000
_cell.length_c   1.000
_cell.angle_alpha   90.00
_cell.angle_beta   90.00
_cell.angle_gamma   90.00
#
_symmetry.space_group_name_H-M   'P 1'
#
loop_
_entity.id
_entity.type
_entity.pdbx_description
1 polymer ?
#
loop_
_entity_poly.entity_id
_entity_poly.type
_entity_poly.pdbx_seq_one_letter_code
_entity_poly.pdbx_strand_id
1 'polypeptide(L)'
;MNRDLPSEPVPSVSLLVGRTIGSRINLLPEDFKPGIDDVICGRGKKCYSHIGNERFRQRVLGMLDKYSQARSKLDKSSVLNDVVEQVRVASPRGGFIKQDEATRRWFEVGDFLAREKTSQTFRDALHEHYKSSSVAKKKRRQKEQAKVSEKLQRGGLADFKQQDPSRSSSD
;
A
#
# COMPACT_ATOMS: atom_id res chain seq x y z
N MET A 1 15.32 60.02 -41.77
CA MET A 1 13.97 59.77 -41.23
C MET A 1 13.42 58.51 -41.86
N ASN A 2 13.58 57.38 -41.18
CA ASN A 2 12.58 56.31 -41.11
C ASN A 2 13.01 55.39 -39.96
N ARG A 3 12.03 55.08 -39.12
CA ARG A 3 12.17 54.59 -37.76
C ARG A 3 12.42 53.09 -37.76
N ASP A 4 13.48 52.67 -37.07
CA ASP A 4 13.71 51.29 -36.66
C ASP A 4 12.52 50.77 -35.84
N LEU A 5 11.97 49.63 -36.27
CA LEU A 5 10.94 48.86 -35.59
C LEU A 5 11.66 47.73 -34.82
N PRO A 6 11.50 47.59 -33.49
CA PRO A 6 12.19 46.55 -32.75
C PRO A 6 11.55 45.18 -33.02
N SER A 7 12.39 44.22 -33.44
CA SER A 7 12.03 42.81 -33.55
C SER A 7 11.89 42.19 -32.16
N GLU A 8 10.66 41.98 -31.71
CA GLU A 8 10.35 41.16 -30.54
C GLU A 8 10.83 39.71 -30.74
N PRO A 9 11.52 39.10 -29.76
CA PRO A 9 11.96 37.72 -29.87
C PRO A 9 10.78 36.77 -29.67
N VAL A 10 10.44 36.02 -30.71
CA VAL A 10 9.54 34.86 -30.61
C VAL A 10 10.13 33.82 -29.64
N PRO A 11 9.38 33.38 -28.61
CA PRO A 11 9.85 32.30 -27.75
C PRO A 11 9.89 31.00 -28.54
N SER A 12 11.11 30.55 -28.81
CA SER A 12 11.44 29.23 -29.35
C SER A 12 10.84 28.15 -28.46
N VAL A 13 9.81 27.47 -28.97
CA VAL A 13 9.25 26.24 -28.43
C VAL A 13 10.32 25.14 -28.48
N SER A 14 11.12 25.07 -27.41
CA SER A 14 12.09 23.99 -27.22
C SER A 14 11.34 22.73 -26.80
N LEU A 15 11.09 21.92 -27.83
CA LEU A 15 10.57 20.57 -27.82
C LEU A 15 11.60 19.62 -27.15
N LEU A 16 11.43 19.26 -25.88
CA LEU A 16 12.11 18.09 -25.33
C LEU A 16 11.49 17.53 -24.03
N VAL A 17 10.43 16.72 -24.13
CA VAL A 17 10.23 15.60 -23.19
C VAL A 17 9.62 14.43 -23.95
N GLY A 18 10.36 13.32 -23.97
CA GLY A 18 10.00 12.09 -24.66
C GLY A 18 8.86 11.30 -24.03
N ARG A 19 8.50 10.23 -24.77
CA ARG A 19 7.47 9.20 -24.56
C ARG A 19 6.07 9.54 -25.08
N THR A 20 5.88 9.16 -26.33
CA THR A 20 4.63 8.69 -26.93
C THR A 20 3.85 7.74 -26.01
N ILE A 21 2.59 8.07 -25.69
CA ILE A 21 1.40 7.19 -25.83
C ILE A 21 0.19 8.11 -26.01
N GLY A 22 -0.48 8.01 -27.15
CA GLY A 22 -1.71 8.75 -27.45
C GLY A 22 -2.87 8.32 -26.57
N SER A 23 -3.01 8.97 -25.42
CA SER A 23 -4.24 8.96 -24.62
C SER A 23 -4.63 10.42 -24.38
N ARG A 24 -5.87 10.77 -24.72
CA ARG A 24 -6.41 12.10 -24.40
C ARG A 24 -6.36 12.23 -22.87
N ILE A 25 -5.50 13.11 -22.37
CA ILE A 25 -5.45 13.40 -20.94
C ILE A 25 -6.70 14.22 -20.60
N ASN A 26 -7.57 13.66 -19.77
CA ASN A 26 -8.76 14.36 -19.26
C ASN A 26 -8.32 15.34 -18.17
N LEU A 27 -7.94 16.55 -18.58
CA LEU A 27 -7.58 17.64 -17.66
C LEU A 27 -8.81 18.05 -16.84
N LEU A 28 -8.61 18.15 -15.52
CA LEU A 28 -9.62 18.67 -14.61
C LEU A 28 -9.58 20.21 -14.59
N PRO A 29 -10.65 20.86 -14.08
CA PRO A 29 -10.71 22.31 -13.93
C PRO A 29 -9.48 22.89 -13.21
N GLU A 30 -9.13 24.14 -13.50
CA GLU A 30 -7.95 24.81 -12.92
C GLU A 30 -8.03 24.98 -11.41
N ASP A 31 -9.24 25.15 -10.90
CA ASP A 31 -9.58 25.27 -9.49
C ASP A 31 -9.82 23.92 -8.81
N PHE A 32 -9.63 22.80 -9.53
CA PHE A 32 -9.88 21.47 -8.99
C PHE A 32 -8.99 21.18 -7.78
N LYS A 33 -9.64 20.75 -6.69
CA LYS A 33 -8.98 20.27 -5.47
C LYS A 33 -9.45 18.85 -5.18
N PRO A 34 -8.53 17.91 -4.91
CA PRO A 34 -8.88 16.56 -4.47
C PRO A 34 -9.86 16.60 -3.30
N GLY A 35 -11.01 15.97 -3.48
CA GLY A 35 -12.01 15.76 -2.45
C GLY A 35 -11.67 14.57 -1.55
N ILE A 36 -12.51 14.34 -0.54
CA ILE A 36 -12.27 13.29 0.45
C ILE A 36 -12.36 11.86 -0.10
N ASP A 37 -13.03 11.68 -1.24
CA ASP A 37 -13.20 10.41 -1.92
C ASP A 37 -12.29 10.26 -3.15
N ASP A 38 -11.45 11.25 -3.43
CA ASP A 38 -10.53 11.22 -4.56
C ASP A 38 -9.23 10.48 -4.23
N VAL A 39 -8.89 9.56 -5.12
CA VAL A 39 -7.71 8.73 -5.06
C VAL A 39 -6.58 9.37 -5.85
N ILE A 40 -5.56 9.84 -5.14
CA ILE A 40 -4.36 10.45 -5.71
C ILE A 40 -3.38 9.35 -6.16
N CYS A 41 -3.19 9.27 -7.46
CA CYS A 41 -2.24 8.44 -8.18
C CYS A 41 -0.87 9.12 -8.25
N GLY A 42 -0.15 9.15 -7.13
CA GLY A 42 1.19 9.71 -7.04
C GLY A 42 2.09 8.93 -6.09
N ARG A 43 3.34 9.37 -5.98
CA ARG A 43 4.32 8.83 -5.01
C ARG A 43 4.46 9.78 -3.81
N GLY A 44 4.99 9.26 -2.71
CA GLY A 44 5.36 10.04 -1.53
C GLY A 44 4.29 10.11 -0.43
N LYS A 45 4.73 10.62 0.74
CA LYS A 45 3.95 10.61 2.00
C LYS A 45 2.65 11.41 1.93
N LYS A 46 2.65 12.54 1.19
CA LYS A 46 1.46 13.40 1.01
C LYS A 46 0.33 12.64 0.31
N CYS A 47 0.64 12.00 -0.82
CA CYS A 47 -0.31 11.17 -1.55
C CYS A 47 -0.77 9.97 -0.69
N TYR A 48 0.16 9.32 0.02
CA TYR A 48 -0.17 8.17 0.85
C TYR A 48 -1.14 8.52 2.01
N SER A 49 -0.98 9.69 2.62
CA SER A 49 -1.76 10.11 3.79
C SER A 49 -3.04 10.86 3.42
N HIS A 50 -3.36 10.99 2.13
CA HIS A 50 -4.61 11.58 1.69
C HIS A 50 -5.80 10.73 2.12
N ILE A 51 -6.86 11.36 2.62
CA ILE A 51 -8.05 10.67 3.12
C ILE A 51 -8.71 9.76 2.06
N GLY A 52 -8.75 10.19 0.80
CA GLY A 52 -9.28 9.35 -0.28
C GLY A 52 -8.40 8.12 -0.55
N ASN A 53 -7.08 8.22 -0.37
CA ASN A 53 -6.18 7.07 -0.48
C ASN A 53 -6.31 6.12 0.71
N GLU A 54 -6.61 6.63 1.91
CA GLU A 54 -6.92 5.82 3.08
C GLU A 54 -8.23 5.04 2.91
N ARG A 55 -9.31 5.72 2.52
CA ARG A 55 -10.59 5.08 2.19
C ARG A 55 -10.46 4.03 1.10
N PHE A 56 -9.68 4.34 0.06
CA PHE A 56 -9.36 3.38 -1.00
C PHE A 56 -8.65 2.13 -0.46
N ARG A 57 -7.65 2.28 0.42
CA ARG A 57 -7.01 1.12 1.07
C ARG A 57 -7.99 0.32 1.91
N GLN A 58 -8.92 0.96 2.61
CA GLN A 58 -9.96 0.26 3.39
C GLN A 58 -10.88 -0.56 2.49
N ARG A 59 -11.29 -0.02 1.32
CA ARG A 59 -12.08 -0.77 0.33
C ARG A 59 -11.31 -1.99 -0.19
N VAL A 60 -10.02 -1.82 -0.51
CA VAL A 60 -9.14 -2.91 -0.92
C VAL A 60 -9.05 -3.99 0.17
N LEU A 61 -8.88 -3.60 1.44
CA LEU A 61 -8.85 -4.54 2.56
C LEU A 61 -10.17 -5.31 2.71
N GLY A 62 -11.32 -4.64 2.55
CA GLY A 62 -12.63 -5.28 2.60
C GLY A 62 -12.88 -6.31 1.49
N MET A 63 -12.16 -6.20 0.36
CA MET A 63 -12.23 -7.14 -0.76
C MET A 63 -11.03 -8.09 -0.83
N LEU A 64 -10.11 -8.03 0.13
CA LEU A 64 -8.84 -8.76 0.10
C LEU A 64 -9.04 -10.27 0.05
N ASP A 65 -10.01 -10.80 0.82
CA ASP A 65 -10.32 -12.23 0.83
C ASP A 65 -10.86 -12.70 -0.52
N LYS A 66 -11.78 -11.94 -1.14
CA LYS A 66 -12.32 -12.22 -2.48
C LYS A 66 -11.19 -12.23 -3.53
N TYR A 67 -10.27 -11.27 -3.45
CA TYR A 67 -9.09 -11.23 -4.32
C TYR A 67 -8.13 -12.40 -4.09
N SER A 68 -7.90 -12.80 -2.84
CA SER A 68 -7.01 -13.91 -2.48
C SER A 68 -7.56 -15.27 -2.91
N GLN A 69 -8.88 -15.44 -2.89
CA GLN A 69 -9.56 -16.68 -3.28
C GLN A 69 -9.73 -16.81 -4.81
N ALA A 70 -9.64 -15.70 -5.54
CA ALA A 70 -9.76 -15.67 -6.99
C ALA A 70 -8.65 -16.51 -7.67
N ARG A 71 -9.07 -17.54 -8.41
CA ARG A 71 -8.15 -18.50 -9.06
C ARG A 71 -7.75 -18.05 -10.46
N SER A 72 -8.64 -17.38 -11.19
CA SER A 72 -8.38 -16.95 -12.55
C SER A 72 -7.98 -15.47 -12.63
N LYS A 73 -7.34 -15.09 -13.75
CA LYS A 73 -7.02 -13.69 -14.06
C LYS A 73 -8.30 -12.86 -14.26
N LEU A 74 -9.36 -13.48 -14.80
CA LEU A 74 -10.65 -12.82 -15.02
C LEU A 74 -11.33 -12.48 -13.70
N ASP A 75 -11.34 -13.41 -12.74
CA ASP A 75 -11.92 -13.18 -11.41
C ASP A 75 -11.19 -12.05 -10.68
N LYS A 76 -9.85 -12.05 -10.73
CA LYS A 76 -9.04 -10.95 -10.17
C LYS A 76 -9.36 -9.62 -10.86
N SER A 77 -9.54 -9.63 -12.18
CA SER A 77 -9.92 -8.43 -12.93
C SER A 77 -11.31 -7.94 -12.54
N SER A 78 -12.26 -8.83 -12.27
CA SER A 78 -13.59 -8.45 -11.77
C SER A 78 -13.49 -7.78 -10.41
N VAL A 79 -12.72 -8.35 -9.47
CA VAL A 79 -12.50 -7.72 -8.15
C VAL A 79 -11.83 -6.34 -8.27
N LEU A 80 -10.87 -6.18 -9.19
CA LEU A 80 -10.25 -4.89 -9.46
C LEU A 80 -11.26 -3.87 -10.00
N ASN A 81 -12.10 -4.29 -10.95
CA ASN A 81 -13.14 -3.43 -11.53
C ASN A 81 -14.17 -3.01 -10.48
N ASP A 82 -14.60 -3.92 -9.60
CA ASP A 82 -15.53 -3.63 -8.51
C ASP A 82 -15.00 -2.48 -7.63
N VAL A 83 -13.71 -2.51 -7.26
CA VAL A 83 -13.10 -1.44 -6.44
C VAL A 83 -13.02 -0.12 -7.22
N VAL A 84 -12.60 -0.18 -8.49
CA VAL A 84 -12.50 1.03 -9.33
C VAL A 84 -13.87 1.69 -9.49
N GLU A 85 -14.91 0.89 -9.74
CA GLU A 85 -16.28 1.37 -9.88
C GLU A 85 -16.77 2.02 -8.58
N GLN A 86 -16.56 1.36 -7.43
CA GLN A 86 -16.91 1.96 -6.14
C GLN A 86 -16.25 3.32 -5.91
N VAL A 87 -14.98 3.48 -6.31
CA VAL A 87 -14.25 4.77 -6.19
C VAL A 87 -14.88 5.84 -7.08
N ARG A 88 -15.22 5.49 -8.33
CA ARG A 88 -15.86 6.42 -9.27
C ARG A 88 -17.27 6.84 -8.84
N VAL A 89 -18.07 5.89 -8.37
CA VAL A 89 -19.42 6.18 -7.81
C VAL A 89 -19.32 7.11 -6.61
N ALA A 90 -18.31 6.93 -5.75
CA ALA A 90 -18.11 7.77 -4.58
C ALA A 90 -17.55 9.17 -4.89
N SER A 91 -16.87 9.35 -6.03
CA SER A 91 -16.34 10.64 -6.46
C SER A 91 -16.83 11.00 -7.87
N PRO A 92 -18.04 11.58 -8.01
CA PRO A 92 -18.63 11.89 -9.32
C PRO A 92 -17.92 13.03 -10.06
N ARG A 93 -17.12 13.85 -9.36
CA ARG A 93 -16.29 14.92 -9.96
C ARG A 93 -14.83 14.50 -10.15
N GLY A 94 -14.50 13.25 -9.82
CA GLY A 94 -13.15 12.72 -9.78
C GLY A 94 -13.14 11.20 -9.72
N GLY A 95 -12.35 10.63 -8.81
CA GLY A 95 -12.17 9.19 -8.71
C GLY A 95 -10.70 8.88 -8.61
N PHE A 96 -10.06 8.53 -9.72
CA PHE A 96 -8.60 8.41 -9.77
C PHE A 96 -8.04 9.64 -10.44
N ILE A 97 -7.16 10.36 -9.74
CA ILE A 97 -6.60 11.61 -10.21
C ILE A 97 -5.09 11.60 -10.06
N LYS A 98 -4.40 12.33 -10.92
CA LYS A 98 -2.95 12.50 -10.83
C LYS A 98 -2.61 13.97 -11.07
N GLN A 99 -1.62 14.45 -10.34
CA GLN A 99 -1.06 15.78 -10.57
C GLN A 99 0.12 15.64 -11.52
N ASP A 100 0.14 16.47 -12.55
CA ASP A 100 1.31 16.64 -13.40
C ASP A 100 2.37 17.48 -12.67
N GLU A 101 3.62 17.04 -12.72
CA GLU A 101 4.72 17.67 -11.99
C GLU A 101 5.14 18.99 -12.63
N ALA A 102 5.05 19.09 -13.97
CA ALA A 102 5.45 20.27 -14.72
C ALA A 102 4.40 21.38 -14.61
N THR A 103 3.13 21.07 -14.89
CA THR A 103 2.06 22.07 -14.93
C THR A 103 1.35 22.27 -13.58
N ARG A 104 1.59 21.38 -12.60
CA ARG A 104 0.86 21.30 -11.32
C ARG A 104 -0.66 21.11 -11.47
N ARG A 105 -1.13 20.76 -12.67
CA ARG A 105 -2.54 20.53 -12.98
C ARG A 105 -2.96 19.12 -12.60
N TRP A 106 -4.22 18.97 -12.22
CA TRP A 106 -4.84 17.67 -11.99
C TRP A 106 -5.47 17.14 -13.28
N PHE A 107 -5.34 15.83 -13.48
CA PHE A 107 -6.00 15.13 -14.55
C PHE A 107 -6.61 13.83 -14.03
N GLU A 108 -7.68 13.41 -14.68
CA GLU A 108 -8.33 12.15 -14.44
C GLU A 108 -7.48 11.00 -14.99
N VAL A 109 -7.37 9.95 -14.19
CA VAL A 109 -6.62 8.74 -14.50
C VAL A 109 -7.58 7.72 -15.10
N GLY A 110 -7.29 7.30 -16.34
CA GLY A 110 -8.10 6.29 -17.03
C GLY A 110 -8.03 4.90 -16.38
N ASP A 111 -8.95 4.02 -16.82
CA ASP A 111 -9.17 2.69 -16.25
C ASP A 111 -7.93 1.81 -16.20
N PHE A 112 -7.04 1.96 -17.17
CA PHE A 112 -5.80 1.17 -17.22
C PHE A 112 -4.93 1.44 -15.98
N LEU A 113 -4.63 2.70 -15.72
CA LEU A 113 -3.79 3.11 -14.59
C LEU A 113 -4.52 2.96 -13.25
N ALA A 114 -5.83 3.19 -13.22
CA ALA A 114 -6.65 2.97 -12.03
C ALA A 114 -6.62 1.48 -11.60
N ARG A 115 -6.79 0.55 -12.56
CA ARG A 115 -6.67 -0.89 -12.30
C ARG A 115 -5.27 -1.30 -11.90
N GLU A 116 -4.24 -0.74 -12.54
CA GLU A 116 -2.84 -1.02 -12.17
C GLU A 116 -2.56 -0.60 -10.72
N LYS A 117 -2.97 0.62 -10.32
CA LYS A 117 -2.86 1.10 -8.94
C LYS A 117 -3.59 0.17 -7.97
N THR A 118 -4.80 -0.26 -8.33
CA THR A 118 -5.61 -1.17 -7.52
C THR A 118 -4.94 -2.53 -7.36
N SER A 119 -4.40 -3.10 -8.44
CA SER A 119 -3.65 -4.36 -8.43
C SER A 119 -2.41 -4.28 -7.54
N GLN A 120 -1.65 -3.19 -7.64
CA GLN A 120 -0.51 -2.96 -6.75
C GLN A 120 -0.94 -2.92 -5.29
N THR A 121 -2.02 -2.19 -4.99
CA THR A 121 -2.51 -2.02 -3.61
C THR A 121 -3.00 -3.35 -3.02
N PHE A 122 -3.66 -4.20 -3.82
CA PHE A 122 -4.01 -5.57 -3.39
C PHE A 122 -2.76 -6.41 -3.09
N ARG A 123 -1.73 -6.36 -3.93
CA ARG A 123 -0.47 -7.09 -3.69
C ARG A 123 0.21 -6.64 -2.40
N ASP A 124 0.28 -5.33 -2.17
CA ASP A 124 0.87 -4.75 -0.97
C ASP A 124 0.07 -5.14 0.28
N ALA A 125 -1.27 -5.05 0.21
CA ALA A 125 -2.17 -5.44 1.29
C ALA A 125 -2.07 -6.93 1.64
N LEU A 126 -2.00 -7.80 0.63
CA LEU A 126 -1.84 -9.24 0.81
C LEU A 126 -0.51 -9.55 1.52
N HIS A 127 0.57 -8.94 1.04
CA HIS A 127 1.89 -9.13 1.62
C HIS A 127 1.92 -8.67 3.09
N GLU A 128 1.36 -7.51 3.41
CA GLU A 128 1.30 -7.00 4.78
C GLU A 128 0.41 -7.86 5.70
N HIS A 129 -0.77 -8.24 5.23
CA HIS A 129 -1.75 -9.01 6.01
C HIS A 129 -1.21 -10.40 6.40
N TYR A 130 -0.53 -11.10 5.49
CA TYR A 130 0.04 -12.41 5.79
C TYR A 130 1.42 -12.34 6.46
N LYS A 131 2.22 -11.30 6.22
CA LYS A 131 3.50 -11.11 6.91
C LYS A 131 3.29 -10.81 8.40
N SER A 132 2.42 -9.87 8.73
CA SER A 132 2.05 -9.56 10.13
C SER A 132 1.52 -10.81 10.86
N SER A 133 0.69 -11.61 10.20
CA SER A 133 0.18 -12.88 10.71
C SER A 133 1.30 -13.91 11.01
N SER A 134 2.29 -14.05 10.12
CA SER A 134 3.40 -14.99 10.32
C SER A 134 4.36 -14.57 11.44
N VAL A 135 4.66 -13.27 11.53
CA VAL A 135 5.51 -12.70 12.59
C VAL A 135 4.85 -12.86 13.96
N ALA A 136 3.54 -12.56 14.06
CA ALA A 136 2.78 -12.73 15.29
C ALA A 136 2.76 -14.21 15.76
N LYS A 137 2.54 -15.15 14.84
CA LYS A 137 2.59 -16.60 15.12
C LYS A 137 3.98 -17.06 15.59
N LYS A 138 5.06 -16.60 14.94
CA LYS A 138 6.43 -16.94 15.34
C LYS A 138 6.77 -16.43 16.75
N LYS A 139 6.39 -15.19 17.06
CA LYS A 139 6.59 -14.59 18.39
C LYS A 139 5.83 -15.36 19.48
N ARG A 140 4.60 -15.78 19.21
CA ARG A 140 3.81 -16.62 20.12
C ARG A 140 4.49 -17.97 20.39
N ARG A 141 4.92 -18.69 19.34
CA ARG A 141 5.62 -19.98 19.47
C ARG A 141 6.89 -19.86 20.30
N GLN A 142 7.69 -18.82 20.08
CA GLN A 142 8.91 -18.56 20.87
C GLN A 142 8.59 -18.31 22.35
N LYS A 143 7.54 -17.53 22.64
CA LYS A 143 7.10 -17.29 24.01
C LYS A 143 6.60 -18.56 24.71
N GLU A 144 5.89 -19.42 23.99
CA GLU A 144 5.43 -20.72 24.51
C GLU A 144 6.62 -21.66 24.78
N GLN A 145 7.59 -21.74 23.87
CA GLN A 145 8.82 -22.52 24.05
C GLN A 145 9.65 -22.04 25.25
N ALA A 146 9.82 -20.71 25.40
CA ALA A 146 10.53 -20.12 26.54
C ALA A 146 9.87 -20.45 27.88
N LYS A 147 8.52 -20.43 27.95
CA LYS A 147 7.78 -20.83 29.15
C LYS A 147 7.94 -22.31 29.49
N VAL A 148 7.94 -23.18 28.48
CA VAL A 148 8.12 -24.61 28.67
C VAL A 148 9.54 -24.90 29.18
N SER A 149 10.56 -24.26 28.60
CA SER A 149 11.95 -24.42 29.06
C SER A 149 12.14 -23.91 30.49
N GLU A 150 11.53 -22.78 30.86
CA GLU A 150 11.61 -22.24 32.23
C GLU A 150 10.94 -23.18 33.25
N LYS A 151 9.79 -23.78 32.89
CA LYS A 151 9.09 -24.74 33.74
C LYS A 151 9.89 -26.04 33.96
N LEU A 152 10.56 -26.53 32.92
CA LEU A 152 11.46 -27.69 33.00
C LEU A 152 12.67 -27.41 33.90
N GLN A 153 13.25 -26.22 33.82
CA GLN A 153 14.38 -25.82 34.67
C GLN A 153 13.99 -25.67 36.15
N ARG A 154 12.78 -25.17 36.44
CA ARG A 154 12.28 -25.03 37.83
C ARG A 154 11.81 -26.35 38.45
N GLY A 155 11.38 -27.32 37.65
CA GLY A 155 10.94 -28.63 38.12
C GLY A 155 12.06 -29.61 38.48
N GLY A 156 13.30 -29.37 38.03
CA GLY A 156 14.43 -30.29 38.19
C GLY A 156 15.18 -30.24 39.54
N LEU A 157 14.79 -29.37 40.49
CA LEU A 157 15.50 -29.18 41.77
C LEU A 157 14.81 -29.81 43.00
N ALA A 158 13.69 -30.53 42.83
CA ALA A 158 12.88 -30.98 43.97
C ALA A 158 13.14 -32.42 44.47
N ASP A 159 13.99 -33.23 43.81
CA ASP A 159 14.06 -34.69 44.07
C ASP A 159 15.47 -35.25 44.38
N PHE A 160 16.37 -34.46 44.96
CA PHE A 160 17.69 -34.99 45.36
C PHE A 160 18.14 -34.49 46.73
N LYS A 161 17.54 -35.00 47.81
CA LYS A 161 18.18 -34.97 49.14
C LYS A 161 17.66 -36.07 50.07
N GLN A 162 18.47 -37.11 50.24
CA GLN A 162 18.91 -37.74 51.51
C GLN A 162 19.08 -39.26 51.36
N GLN A 163 20.33 -39.69 51.16
CA GLN A 163 20.85 -40.91 51.79
C GLN A 163 22.15 -40.51 52.49
N ASP A 164 22.12 -40.52 53.82
CA ASP A 164 23.27 -40.34 54.70
C ASP A 164 24.11 -41.63 54.74
N PRO A 165 25.41 -41.60 54.39
CA PRO A 165 26.32 -42.69 54.73
C PRO A 165 27.18 -42.25 55.92
N SER A 166 26.69 -42.42 57.14
CA SER A 166 27.54 -42.35 58.33
C SER A 166 27.12 -43.33 59.43
N ARG A 167 27.88 -44.42 59.52
CA ARG A 167 28.20 -45.23 60.73
C ARG A 167 29.29 -46.22 60.30
N SER A 168 30.57 -45.84 60.34
CA SER A 168 31.53 -46.08 61.46
C SER A 168 31.44 -47.52 61.97
N SER A 169 32.34 -48.44 61.58
CA SER A 169 33.62 -48.72 62.25
C SER A 169 33.49 -48.85 63.77
N SER A 170 33.61 -50.08 64.30
CA SER A 170 34.71 -50.53 65.17
C SER A 170 34.29 -51.70 66.09
N ASP A 171 35.24 -52.63 66.23
CA ASP A 171 35.35 -53.82 67.11
C ASP A 171 34.32 -54.96 67.00
#